data_AF-A0A6J6NWM9-F1
#
_entry.id   AF-A0A6J6NWM9-F1
#
_cell.length_a   1.000
_cell.length_b   1.000
_cell.length_c   1.000
_cell.angle_alpha   90.00
_cell.angle_beta   90.00
_cell.angle_gamma   90.00
#
_symmetry.space_group_name_H-M   'P 1'
#
loop_
_entity.id
_entity.type
_entity.pdbx_description
1 polymer ?
#
loop_
_entity_poly.entity_id
_entity_poly.type
_entity_poly.pdbx_seq_one_letter_code
_entity_poly.pdbx_strand_id
1 'polypeptide(L)'
;MRKGVIVVSIIALLGTFLLNPASAADKAGTTCTKFNQTSVVAGMKYTCIKSGKKLVWSKGIKVLVLSPTPTPTPASASTPTPTPTPTPTPTPTQSKTAEDIKNLAILEKSWSQISGQQVAQDSGRIIFLIDPQFPSQSRDAIKKGIELTVGKFDSIFKGRKPIYAILSTSLDFELAQYKKYQLMQRNFEAETQSNPIMGQWRTDQYMQIESGTKDFGSGGTMPLYDGVMEPAGYYMYFRMHPANQDATSILMGAHETGHLLHWQMNSDFPQTQPAWWIEGQAQMIGESVAAQAGTFAEFENFLKSQTRPDYGGGFFSGTTKLAELEGDSVTRSQFNCALCGTRLVYSRGKVAIHLLVGKYGIDKVMAFTATLSRTNRWWQSFEKTFGVSVEDFYAECDSYAQWFADYFSPGWRKSQF
;
A
#
# COMPACT_ATOMS: atom_id res chain seq x y z
N MET A 1 10.08 -67.50 48.33
CA MET A 1 8.74 -68.07 48.10
C MET A 1 8.07 -67.29 46.96
N ARG A 2 7.70 -68.02 45.89
CA ARG A 2 6.58 -67.87 44.91
C ARG A 2 6.15 -66.46 44.46
N LYS A 3 6.32 -66.07 43.18
CA LYS A 3 5.49 -66.36 41.97
C LYS A 3 4.01 -65.95 42.10
N GLY A 4 3.53 -65.09 41.19
CA GLY A 4 2.10 -64.90 40.91
C GLY A 4 1.79 -63.78 39.88
N VAL A 5 1.51 -64.19 38.64
CA VAL A 5 0.88 -63.42 37.53
C VAL A 5 -0.66 -63.57 37.65
N ILE A 6 -1.45 -62.86 36.80
CA ILE A 6 -2.85 -63.12 36.34
C ILE A 6 -3.95 -62.35 37.12
N VAL A 7 -5.00 -61.70 36.58
CA VAL A 7 -5.56 -61.43 35.22
C VAL A 7 -6.61 -60.29 35.27
N VAL A 8 -6.81 -59.65 34.11
CA VAL A 8 -7.94 -58.87 33.54
C VAL A 8 -9.30 -58.86 34.27
N SER A 9 -9.97 -57.69 34.30
CA SER A 9 -11.42 -57.56 34.05
C SER A 9 -11.80 -56.15 33.59
N ILE A 10 -12.25 -56.07 32.34
CA ILE A 10 -12.91 -54.93 31.71
C ILE A 10 -14.37 -54.92 32.17
N ILE A 11 -14.86 -53.84 32.78
CA ILE A 11 -16.30 -53.56 32.89
C ILE A 11 -16.55 -52.15 32.38
N ALA A 12 -17.16 -52.10 31.21
CA ALA A 12 -17.75 -50.92 30.63
C ALA A 12 -19.02 -50.54 31.40
N LEU A 13 -19.10 -49.30 31.90
CA LEU A 13 -20.35 -48.68 32.29
C LEU A 13 -20.67 -47.58 31.27
N LEU A 14 -21.36 -47.98 30.19
CA LEU A 14 -22.05 -47.07 29.30
C LEU A 14 -23.25 -46.46 30.06
N GLY A 15 -23.04 -45.25 30.60
CA GLY A 15 -24.14 -44.38 30.98
C GLY A 15 -24.77 -43.77 29.73
N THR A 16 -25.92 -44.30 29.34
CA THR A 16 -26.78 -43.78 28.28
C THR A 16 -27.29 -42.38 28.63
N PHE A 17 -26.64 -41.33 28.13
CA PHE A 17 -27.30 -40.04 27.92
C PHE A 17 -28.10 -40.13 26.61
N LEU A 18 -29.42 -40.19 26.75
CA LEU A 18 -30.36 -39.96 25.67
C LEU A 18 -30.13 -38.54 25.13
N LEU A 19 -29.39 -38.42 24.02
CA LEU A 19 -29.39 -37.21 23.21
C LEU A 19 -30.72 -37.19 22.45
N ASN A 20 -31.70 -36.47 22.99
CA ASN A 20 -32.82 -36.02 22.17
C ASN A 20 -32.26 -35.08 21.09
N PRO A 21 -32.49 -35.34 19.78
CA PRO A 21 -32.22 -34.33 18.78
C PRO A 21 -33.23 -33.19 19.01
N ALA A 22 -32.76 -32.05 19.50
CA ALA A 22 -33.59 -30.86 19.62
C ALA A 22 -34.12 -30.48 18.23
N SER A 23 -35.44 -30.50 18.10
CA SER A 23 -36.16 -30.10 16.89
C SER A 23 -35.89 -28.63 16.58
N ALA A 24 -35.88 -28.23 15.30
CA ALA A 24 -35.72 -26.83 14.89
C ALA A 24 -36.66 -25.86 15.66
N ALA A 25 -37.87 -26.31 15.97
CA ALA A 25 -38.86 -25.52 16.70
C ALA A 25 -38.45 -25.17 18.14
N ASP A 26 -37.58 -25.95 18.79
CA ASP A 26 -37.27 -25.83 20.22
C ASP A 26 -36.18 -24.79 20.54
N LYS A 27 -35.47 -24.29 19.51
CA LYS A 27 -34.37 -23.36 19.70
C LYS A 27 -34.81 -21.91 19.77
N ALA A 28 -35.81 -21.52 18.99
CA ALA A 28 -36.28 -20.14 18.92
C ALA A 28 -36.83 -19.67 20.28
N GLY A 29 -36.39 -18.50 20.74
CA GLY A 29 -36.83 -17.92 22.01
C GLY A 29 -36.10 -18.41 23.27
N THR A 30 -35.24 -19.43 23.18
CA THR A 30 -34.39 -19.86 24.30
C THR A 30 -33.21 -18.92 24.53
N THR A 31 -32.64 -18.90 25.73
CA THR A 31 -31.56 -17.98 26.11
C THR A 31 -30.25 -18.30 25.37
N CYS A 32 -29.54 -17.26 24.96
CA CYS A 32 -28.20 -17.36 24.36
C CYS A 32 -27.21 -16.45 25.10
N THR A 33 -25.91 -16.76 25.00
CA THR A 33 -24.89 -16.18 25.88
C THR A 33 -24.25 -14.92 25.33
N LYS A 34 -24.24 -14.71 24.00
CA LYS A 34 -23.56 -13.57 23.36
C LYS A 34 -24.36 -13.01 22.19
N PHE A 35 -24.59 -11.69 22.20
CA PHE A 35 -25.27 -10.98 21.11
C PHE A 35 -24.59 -11.22 19.76
N ASN A 36 -25.38 -11.42 18.71
CA ASN A 36 -24.95 -11.77 17.34
C ASN A 36 -24.26 -13.14 17.18
N GLN A 37 -24.20 -13.99 18.22
CA GLN A 37 -23.79 -15.37 18.03
C GLN A 37 -24.77 -16.10 17.09
N THR A 38 -24.26 -16.92 16.18
CA THR A 38 -25.11 -17.72 15.27
C THR A 38 -24.99 -19.21 15.56
N SER A 39 -26.05 -19.97 15.30
CA SER A 39 -26.03 -21.43 15.39
C SER A 39 -26.97 -22.05 14.37
N VAL A 40 -26.58 -23.17 13.78
CA VAL A 40 -27.37 -23.89 12.77
C VAL A 40 -27.86 -25.20 13.36
N VAL A 41 -29.17 -25.41 13.37
CA VAL A 41 -29.81 -26.65 13.84
C VAL A 41 -30.89 -27.05 12.84
N ALA A 42 -30.86 -28.31 12.38
CA ALA A 42 -31.84 -28.87 11.45
C ALA A 42 -32.09 -27.97 10.21
N GLY A 43 -31.02 -27.44 9.61
CA GLY A 43 -31.09 -26.63 8.38
C GLY A 43 -31.59 -25.20 8.57
N MET A 44 -31.77 -24.73 9.80
CA MET A 44 -32.17 -23.36 10.11
C MET A 44 -31.02 -22.64 10.83
N LYS A 45 -30.68 -21.42 10.39
CA LYS A 45 -29.70 -20.53 11.04
C LYS A 45 -30.40 -19.59 12.01
N TYR A 46 -30.03 -19.70 13.28
CA TYR A 46 -30.50 -18.86 14.39
C TYR A 46 -29.44 -17.81 14.74
N THR A 47 -29.87 -16.61 15.09
CA THR A 47 -29.00 -15.52 15.58
C THR A 47 -29.44 -15.12 16.97
N CYS A 48 -28.49 -14.95 17.88
CA CYS A 48 -28.75 -14.47 19.24
C CYS A 48 -29.07 -12.98 19.21
N ILE A 49 -30.32 -12.62 19.49
CA ILE A 49 -30.84 -11.25 19.43
C ILE A 49 -31.29 -10.78 20.80
N LYS A 50 -31.41 -9.45 20.97
CA LYS A 50 -31.93 -8.86 22.19
C LYS A 50 -33.46 -8.85 22.16
N SER A 51 -34.08 -9.42 23.18
CA SER A 51 -35.54 -9.35 23.39
C SER A 51 -35.80 -8.88 24.82
N GLY A 52 -36.25 -7.64 24.95
CA GLY A 52 -36.31 -6.95 26.24
C GLY A 52 -34.92 -6.81 26.89
N LYS A 53 -34.78 -7.27 28.13
CA LYS A 53 -33.52 -7.25 28.91
C LYS A 53 -32.66 -8.52 28.74
N LYS A 54 -33.08 -9.49 27.92
CA LYS A 54 -32.41 -10.80 27.77
C LYS A 54 -31.93 -11.02 26.33
N LEU A 55 -30.98 -11.93 26.18
CA LEU A 55 -30.51 -12.44 24.89
C LEU A 55 -31.20 -13.77 24.59
N VAL A 56 -31.87 -13.86 23.44
CA VAL A 56 -32.61 -15.05 23.00
C VAL A 56 -32.34 -15.37 21.54
N TRP A 57 -32.44 -16.65 21.16
CA TRP A 57 -32.31 -17.06 19.76
C TRP A 57 -33.49 -16.56 18.92
N SER A 58 -33.21 -16.05 17.72
CA SER A 58 -34.21 -15.62 16.74
C SER A 58 -35.10 -16.78 16.25
N LYS A 59 -36.11 -16.50 15.41
CA LYS A 59 -37.01 -17.54 14.86
C LYS A 59 -36.34 -18.51 13.85
N GLY A 60 -35.06 -18.31 13.54
CA GLY A 60 -34.32 -19.10 12.56
C GLY A 60 -34.66 -18.73 11.11
N ILE A 61 -33.68 -18.82 10.22
CA ILE A 61 -33.87 -18.63 8.76
C ILE A 61 -33.43 -19.93 8.07
N LYS A 62 -34.24 -20.43 7.13
CA LYS A 62 -33.96 -21.66 6.39
C LYS A 62 -32.70 -21.50 5.54
N VAL A 63 -31.71 -22.34 5.81
CA VAL A 63 -30.49 -22.44 5.01
C VAL A 63 -30.77 -23.45 3.91
N LEU A 64 -30.66 -23.03 2.66
CA LEU A 64 -30.70 -23.93 1.52
C LEU A 64 -29.41 -24.76 1.54
N VAL A 65 -29.49 -25.97 2.10
CA VAL A 65 -28.40 -26.94 2.07
C VAL A 65 -28.44 -27.61 0.70
N LEU A 66 -27.44 -27.35 -0.14
CA LEU A 66 -27.16 -28.22 -1.28
C LEU A 66 -26.68 -29.56 -0.69
N SER A 67 -27.47 -30.60 -0.88
CA SER A 67 -27.17 -31.95 -0.41
C SER A 67 -25.91 -32.48 -1.11
N PRO A 68 -24.92 -33.05 -0.39
CA PRO A 68 -23.88 -33.83 -1.02
C PRO A 68 -24.49 -35.14 -1.54
N THR A 69 -24.54 -35.29 -2.85
CA THR A 69 -24.97 -36.52 -3.53
C THR A 69 -23.93 -37.63 -3.31
N PRO A 70 -24.32 -38.87 -2.96
CA PRO A 70 -23.39 -39.98 -2.82
C PRO A 70 -22.70 -40.31 -4.15
N THR A 71 -21.39 -40.54 -4.09
CA THR A 71 -20.52 -40.94 -5.20
C THR A 71 -20.99 -42.27 -5.81
N PRO A 72 -21.39 -42.32 -7.10
CA PRO A 72 -21.49 -43.57 -7.82
C PRO A 72 -20.12 -43.99 -8.38
N THR A 73 -19.84 -45.29 -8.23
CA THR A 73 -18.76 -46.08 -8.83
C THR A 73 -18.48 -45.69 -10.29
N PRO A 74 -17.22 -45.59 -10.75
CA PRO A 74 -16.92 -45.15 -12.11
C PRO A 74 -17.40 -46.18 -13.15
N ALA A 75 -18.42 -45.80 -13.89
CA ALA A 75 -18.71 -46.36 -15.21
C ALA A 75 -18.07 -45.45 -16.26
N SER A 76 -17.32 -46.05 -17.19
CA SER A 76 -16.72 -45.37 -18.33
C SER A 76 -17.82 -44.66 -19.14
N ALA A 77 -17.87 -43.33 -19.04
CA ALA A 77 -18.79 -42.49 -19.80
C ALA A 77 -18.01 -41.46 -20.62
N SER A 78 -18.35 -41.44 -21.90
CA SER A 78 -17.82 -40.57 -22.95
C SER A 78 -17.87 -39.09 -22.58
N THR A 79 -16.78 -38.39 -22.89
CA THR A 79 -16.53 -36.97 -22.74
C THR A 79 -17.69 -36.10 -23.28
N PRO A 80 -18.31 -35.22 -22.48
CA PRO A 80 -19.25 -34.23 -22.99
C PRO A 80 -18.49 -33.12 -23.74
N THR A 81 -18.97 -32.80 -24.94
CA THR A 81 -18.51 -31.71 -25.79
C THR A 81 -18.66 -30.36 -25.07
N PRO A 82 -17.64 -29.48 -25.06
CA PRO A 82 -17.75 -28.17 -24.43
C PRO A 82 -18.86 -27.33 -25.08
N THR A 83 -19.80 -26.87 -24.27
CA THR A 83 -20.77 -25.83 -24.67
C THR A 83 -19.99 -24.52 -24.91
N PRO A 84 -20.19 -23.82 -26.04
CA PRO A 84 -19.47 -22.59 -26.31
C PRO A 84 -19.84 -21.53 -25.27
N THR A 85 -18.82 -21.08 -24.53
CA THR A 85 -18.89 -19.90 -23.67
C THR A 85 -19.37 -18.71 -24.51
N PRO A 86 -20.36 -17.91 -24.05
CA PRO A 86 -20.77 -16.72 -24.78
C PRO A 86 -19.56 -15.81 -24.98
N THR A 87 -19.25 -15.55 -26.25
CA THR A 87 -18.18 -14.64 -26.65
C THR A 87 -18.40 -13.29 -25.96
N PRO A 88 -17.43 -12.74 -25.21
CA PRO A 88 -17.58 -11.42 -24.61
C PRO A 88 -17.87 -10.42 -25.73
N THR A 89 -19.00 -9.73 -25.60
CA THR A 89 -19.33 -8.61 -26.49
C THR A 89 -18.18 -7.61 -26.41
N PRO A 90 -17.56 -7.20 -27.54
CA PRO A 90 -16.46 -6.26 -27.52
C PRO A 90 -16.91 -5.00 -26.80
N THR A 91 -16.26 -4.70 -25.68
CA THR A 91 -16.41 -3.41 -25.01
C THR A 91 -16.06 -2.34 -26.05
N PRO A 92 -16.92 -1.32 -26.27
CA PRO A 92 -16.65 -0.32 -27.29
C PRO A 92 -15.31 0.35 -26.97
N THR A 93 -14.32 0.14 -27.85
CA THR A 93 -13.04 0.81 -27.81
C THR A 93 -13.32 2.30 -28.02
N GLN A 94 -13.29 3.10 -26.94
CA GLN A 94 -13.36 4.55 -27.07
C GLN A 94 -12.19 4.99 -27.95
N SER A 95 -12.52 5.63 -29.07
CA SER A 95 -11.54 6.20 -29.98
C SER A 95 -10.77 7.31 -29.25
N LYS A 96 -9.44 7.23 -29.22
CA LYS A 96 -8.57 8.25 -28.61
C LYS A 96 -8.69 9.55 -29.41
N THR A 97 -8.89 10.68 -28.72
CA THR A 97 -8.87 12.02 -29.31
C THR A 97 -7.44 12.45 -29.65
N ALA A 98 -7.27 13.54 -30.41
CA ALA A 98 -5.94 14.11 -30.66
C ALA A 98 -5.24 14.56 -29.37
N GLU A 99 -6.01 15.06 -28.39
CA GLU A 99 -5.49 15.41 -27.07
C GLU A 99 -5.03 14.17 -26.30
N ASP A 100 -5.80 13.08 -26.33
CA ASP A 100 -5.40 11.81 -25.72
C ASP A 100 -4.09 11.29 -26.29
N ILE A 101 -3.94 11.30 -27.62
CA ILE A 101 -2.71 10.84 -28.28
C ILE A 101 -1.51 11.67 -27.82
N LYS A 102 -1.63 13.00 -27.83
CA LYS A 102 -0.56 13.91 -27.40
C LYS A 102 -0.18 13.66 -25.94
N ASN A 103 -1.16 13.59 -25.06
CA ASN A 103 -0.92 13.54 -23.62
C ASN A 103 -0.48 12.14 -23.14
N LEU A 104 -0.96 11.07 -23.79
CA LEU A 104 -0.46 9.71 -23.56
C LEU A 104 1.00 9.57 -24.03
N ALA A 105 1.40 10.21 -25.13
CA ALA A 105 2.80 10.16 -25.57
C ALA A 105 3.77 10.77 -24.53
N ILE A 106 3.35 11.82 -23.81
CA ILE A 106 4.12 12.40 -22.68
C ILE A 106 4.25 11.36 -21.56
N LEU A 107 3.14 10.71 -21.19
CA LEU A 107 3.11 9.70 -20.13
C LEU A 107 3.94 8.47 -20.50
N GLU A 108 3.85 8.00 -21.74
CA GLU A 108 4.63 6.87 -22.27
C GLU A 108 6.12 7.17 -22.26
N LYS A 109 6.52 8.36 -22.68
CA LYS A 109 7.91 8.80 -22.58
C LYS A 109 8.37 8.87 -21.13
N SER A 110 7.53 9.30 -20.20
CA SER A 110 7.87 9.29 -18.78
C SER A 110 8.03 7.87 -18.21
N TRP A 111 7.06 7.00 -18.44
CA TRP A 111 7.08 5.62 -17.96
C TRP A 111 8.25 4.82 -18.54
N SER A 112 8.53 4.95 -19.84
CA SER A 112 9.61 4.22 -20.51
C SER A 112 11.01 4.53 -19.96
N GLN A 113 11.21 5.72 -19.39
CA GLN A 113 12.45 6.12 -18.73
C GLN A 113 12.70 5.38 -17.40
N ILE A 114 11.69 4.72 -16.85
CA ILE A 114 11.77 3.89 -15.63
C ILE A 114 11.64 2.40 -15.98
N SER A 115 10.63 2.04 -16.79
CA SER A 115 10.40 0.65 -17.17
C SER A 115 11.57 0.08 -17.97
N GLY A 116 12.18 0.90 -18.84
CA GLY A 116 13.34 0.55 -19.65
C GLY A 116 14.67 0.50 -18.90
N GLN A 117 14.73 0.93 -17.63
CA GLN A 117 15.98 0.82 -16.85
C GLN A 117 16.29 -0.64 -16.54
N GLN A 118 17.56 -0.99 -16.76
CA GLN A 118 18.12 -2.27 -16.34
C GLN A 118 18.03 -2.40 -14.82
N VAL A 119 17.71 -3.60 -14.35
CA VAL A 119 17.67 -3.88 -12.92
C VAL A 119 19.03 -4.45 -12.52
N ALA A 120 19.85 -3.64 -11.87
CA ALA A 120 21.06 -4.14 -11.23
C ALA A 120 20.68 -5.10 -10.09
N GLN A 121 21.46 -6.18 -9.92
CA GLN A 121 21.31 -7.01 -8.73
C GLN A 121 21.78 -6.22 -7.51
N ASP A 122 21.01 -6.26 -6.42
CA ASP A 122 21.46 -5.61 -5.19
C ASP A 122 22.73 -6.31 -4.68
N SER A 123 23.70 -5.48 -4.27
CA SER A 123 25.01 -5.94 -3.77
C SER A 123 24.97 -6.33 -2.29
N GLY A 124 23.78 -6.57 -1.72
CA GLY A 124 23.58 -6.87 -0.31
C GLY A 124 23.50 -5.61 0.58
N ARG A 125 23.03 -4.48 0.03
CA ARG A 125 22.89 -3.21 0.76
C ARG A 125 21.61 -3.14 1.58
N ILE A 126 20.58 -3.89 1.18
CA ILE A 126 19.27 -3.90 1.82
C ILE A 126 19.24 -4.94 2.94
N ILE A 127 18.97 -4.48 4.17
CA ILE A 127 18.85 -5.32 5.36
C ILE A 127 17.38 -5.37 5.77
N PHE A 128 16.74 -6.50 5.50
CA PHE A 128 15.34 -6.71 5.92
C PHE A 128 15.26 -7.17 7.37
N LEU A 129 14.48 -6.46 8.17
CA LEU A 129 14.18 -6.74 9.58
C LEU A 129 12.69 -7.03 9.68
N ILE A 130 12.33 -8.31 9.65
CA ILE A 130 10.94 -8.73 9.41
C ILE A 130 10.37 -9.41 10.65
N ASP A 131 9.23 -8.91 11.12
CA ASP A 131 8.42 -9.55 12.15
C ASP A 131 7.95 -10.91 11.62
N PRO A 132 8.16 -12.03 12.34
CA PRO A 132 7.67 -13.34 11.92
C PRO A 132 6.16 -13.39 11.64
N GLN A 133 5.37 -12.48 12.23
CA GLN A 133 3.94 -12.37 12.01
C GLN A 133 3.56 -11.50 10.80
N PHE A 134 4.54 -10.86 10.14
CA PHE A 134 4.27 -10.00 9.00
C PHE A 134 3.67 -10.80 7.83
N PRO A 135 2.58 -10.31 7.21
CA PRO A 135 1.86 -11.06 6.18
C PRO A 135 2.75 -11.36 4.97
N SER A 136 2.89 -12.63 4.62
CA SER A 136 3.86 -13.10 3.62
C SER A 136 3.65 -12.51 2.22
N GLN A 137 2.40 -12.36 1.76
CA GLN A 137 2.12 -11.83 0.42
C GLN A 137 2.54 -10.36 0.31
N SER A 138 2.18 -9.54 1.30
CA SER A 138 2.58 -8.13 1.38
C SER A 138 4.08 -7.98 1.63
N ARG A 139 4.67 -8.85 2.46
CA ARG A 139 6.13 -8.92 2.66
C ARG A 139 6.84 -9.07 1.32
N ASP A 140 6.47 -10.10 0.55
CA ASP A 140 7.16 -10.43 -0.69
C ASP A 140 6.94 -9.33 -1.75
N ALA A 141 5.75 -8.72 -1.77
CA ALA A 141 5.44 -7.59 -2.63
C ALA A 141 6.27 -6.34 -2.27
N ILE A 142 6.32 -5.94 -0.99
CA ILE A 142 7.10 -4.80 -0.50
C ILE A 142 8.59 -5.00 -0.81
N LYS A 143 9.13 -6.19 -0.48
CA LYS A 143 10.52 -6.55 -0.77
C LYS A 143 10.83 -6.36 -2.26
N LYS A 144 9.97 -6.89 -3.13
CA LYS A 144 10.10 -6.74 -4.57
C LYS A 144 10.07 -5.29 -5.02
N GLY A 145 9.19 -4.46 -4.46
CA GLY A 145 9.12 -3.03 -4.76
C GLY A 145 10.42 -2.30 -4.42
N ILE A 146 11.00 -2.59 -3.25
CA ILE A 146 12.28 -2.04 -2.81
C ILE A 146 13.42 -2.51 -3.72
N GLU A 147 13.55 -3.82 -3.91
CA GLU A 147 14.63 -4.43 -4.70
C GLU A 147 14.62 -3.94 -6.16
N LEU A 148 13.43 -3.85 -6.79
CA LEU A 148 13.30 -3.34 -8.16
C LEU A 148 13.66 -1.86 -8.25
N THR A 149 13.22 -1.04 -7.28
CA THR A 149 13.49 0.41 -7.31
C THR A 149 14.96 0.69 -7.07
N VAL A 150 15.58 0.05 -6.07
CA VAL A 150 17.03 0.14 -5.84
C VAL A 150 17.82 -0.32 -7.06
N GLY A 151 17.44 -1.46 -7.66
CA GLY A 151 18.14 -2.01 -8.82
C GLY A 151 18.04 -1.16 -10.07
N LYS A 152 16.87 -0.54 -10.34
CA LYS A 152 16.69 0.37 -11.48
C LYS A 152 17.55 1.62 -11.32
N PHE A 153 17.47 2.24 -10.15
CA PHE A 153 18.17 3.49 -9.86
C PHE A 153 19.54 3.29 -9.20
N ASP A 154 20.20 2.14 -9.43
CA ASP A 154 21.45 1.76 -8.76
C ASP A 154 22.54 2.83 -8.88
N SER A 155 22.59 3.52 -10.03
CA SER A 155 23.53 4.59 -10.28
C SER A 155 23.38 5.79 -9.35
N ILE A 156 22.25 5.97 -8.67
CA ILE A 156 22.01 7.02 -7.67
C ILE A 156 22.55 6.58 -6.30
N PHE A 157 22.55 5.28 -5.99
CA PHE A 157 23.01 4.70 -4.72
C PHE A 157 24.54 4.54 -4.66
N LYS A 158 25.28 5.61 -4.97
CA LYS A 158 26.75 5.60 -5.11
C LYS A 158 27.51 5.39 -3.79
N GLY A 159 26.83 5.49 -2.65
CA GLY A 159 27.37 5.19 -1.32
C GLY A 159 26.86 3.83 -0.80
N ARG A 160 27.73 3.02 -0.19
CA ARG A 160 27.34 1.77 0.50
C ARG A 160 26.74 2.05 1.89
N LYS A 161 25.88 3.07 2.00
CA LYS A 161 25.14 3.34 3.24
C LYS A 161 24.14 2.20 3.45
N PRO A 162 24.05 1.59 4.64
CA PRO A 162 23.11 0.51 4.88
C PRO A 162 21.67 1.03 4.75
N ILE A 163 20.84 0.24 4.07
CA ILE A 163 19.40 0.51 3.91
C ILE A 163 18.66 -0.54 4.72
N TYR A 164 18.05 -0.14 5.83
CA TYR A 164 17.25 -1.04 6.65
C TYR A 164 15.79 -0.99 6.20
N ALA A 165 15.13 -2.12 6.10
CA ALA A 165 13.70 -2.20 5.83
C ALA A 165 13.02 -2.97 6.98
N ILE A 166 12.33 -2.25 7.86
CA ILE A 166 11.66 -2.81 9.03
C ILE A 166 10.22 -3.13 8.66
N LEU A 167 9.88 -4.42 8.60
CA LEU A 167 8.52 -4.89 8.35
C LEU A 167 7.95 -5.37 9.68
N SER A 168 7.00 -4.64 10.25
CA SER A 168 6.54 -4.84 11.62
C SER A 168 5.02 -4.93 11.74
N THR A 169 4.54 -5.78 12.66
CA THR A 169 3.12 -5.85 13.03
C THR A 169 2.84 -5.37 14.45
N SER A 170 3.89 -5.04 15.22
CA SER A 170 3.79 -4.56 16.59
C SER A 170 4.85 -3.49 16.90
N LEU A 171 4.51 -2.58 17.81
CA LEU A 171 5.43 -1.55 18.30
C LEU A 171 6.64 -2.18 19.01
N ASP A 172 6.41 -3.21 19.81
CA ASP A 172 7.46 -3.93 20.54
C ASP A 172 8.52 -4.52 19.60
N PHE A 173 8.10 -5.10 18.47
CA PHE A 173 9.04 -5.62 17.48
C PHE A 173 9.88 -4.51 16.85
N GLU A 174 9.27 -3.38 16.46
CA GLU A 174 9.98 -2.25 15.85
C GLU A 174 11.00 -1.64 16.84
N LEU A 175 10.59 -1.39 18.09
CA LEU A 175 11.48 -0.87 19.13
C LEU A 175 12.62 -1.83 19.47
N ALA A 176 12.39 -3.14 19.40
CA ALA A 176 13.45 -4.13 19.56
C ALA A 176 14.50 -4.03 18.43
N GLN A 177 14.08 -3.69 17.21
CA GLN A 177 15.04 -3.45 16.12
C GLN A 177 15.88 -2.21 16.39
N TYR A 178 15.28 -1.12 16.87
CA TYR A 178 16.04 0.10 17.19
C TYR A 178 17.13 -0.16 18.22
N LYS A 179 16.81 -0.87 19.31
CA LYS A 179 17.78 -1.23 20.35
C LYS A 179 18.95 -2.08 19.82
N LYS A 180 18.73 -2.87 18.76
CA LYS A 180 19.77 -3.69 18.15
C LYS A 180 20.79 -2.86 17.36
N TYR A 181 20.39 -1.70 16.82
CA TYR A 181 21.23 -0.86 15.97
C TYR A 181 21.44 0.51 16.62
N GLN A 182 22.63 0.74 17.16
CA GLN A 182 22.98 1.95 17.91
C GLN A 182 22.61 3.26 17.18
N LEU A 183 22.77 3.31 15.86
CA LEU A 183 22.42 4.48 15.08
C LEU A 183 20.90 4.73 15.05
N MET A 184 20.10 3.68 14.85
CA MET A 184 18.64 3.78 14.92
C MET A 184 18.17 4.18 16.31
N GLN A 185 18.70 3.54 17.36
CA GLN A 185 18.35 3.86 18.74
C GLN A 185 18.57 5.34 19.06
N ARG A 186 19.76 5.87 18.74
CA ARG A 186 20.08 7.29 18.99
C ARG A 186 19.16 8.24 18.23
N ASN A 187 18.86 7.96 16.96
CA ASN A 187 17.98 8.80 16.16
C ASN A 187 16.53 8.74 16.69
N PHE A 188 16.05 7.57 17.10
CA PHE A 188 14.75 7.41 17.74
C PHE A 188 14.63 8.18 19.06
N GLU A 189 15.65 8.10 19.93
CA GLU A 189 15.69 8.87 21.19
C GLU A 189 15.70 10.38 20.93
N ALA A 190 16.46 10.85 19.94
CA ALA A 190 16.48 12.26 19.56
C ALA A 190 15.13 12.74 18.98
N GLU A 191 14.48 11.93 18.11
CA GLU A 191 13.15 12.22 17.56
C GLU A 191 12.11 12.33 18.67
N THR A 192 12.07 11.35 19.57
CA THR A 192 11.07 11.32 20.65
C THR A 192 11.24 12.46 21.66
N GLN A 193 12.47 12.94 21.88
CA GLN A 193 12.73 14.11 22.74
C GLN A 193 12.38 15.44 22.06
N SER A 194 12.65 15.57 20.77
CA SER A 194 12.49 16.83 20.03
C SER A 194 11.11 17.03 19.39
N ASN A 195 10.39 15.94 19.12
CA ASN A 195 9.12 15.97 18.42
C ASN A 195 8.10 14.95 18.98
N PRO A 196 7.35 15.31 20.03
CA PRO A 196 6.37 14.41 20.65
C PRO A 196 5.24 13.99 19.69
N ILE A 197 4.97 14.77 18.63
CA ILE A 197 3.94 14.45 17.62
C ILE A 197 4.34 13.20 16.82
N MET A 198 5.62 13.07 16.44
CA MET A 198 6.10 11.89 15.69
C MET A 198 6.01 10.61 16.53
N GLY A 199 6.31 10.71 17.83
CA GLY A 199 6.13 9.60 18.77
C GLY A 199 4.66 9.18 18.90
N GLN A 200 3.75 10.15 18.96
CA GLN A 200 2.30 9.88 19.00
C GLN A 200 1.83 9.23 17.70
N TRP A 201 2.21 9.78 16.54
CA TRP A 201 1.80 9.26 15.24
C TRP A 201 2.23 7.81 15.02
N ARG A 202 3.46 7.44 15.43
CA ARG A 202 3.92 6.05 15.45
C ARG A 202 3.01 5.17 16.29
N THR A 203 2.65 5.61 17.49
CA THR A 203 1.75 4.88 18.39
C THR A 203 0.37 4.72 17.76
N ASP A 204 -0.17 5.78 17.15
CA ASP A 204 -1.49 5.79 16.50
C ASP A 204 -1.60 4.77 15.36
N GLN A 205 -0.51 4.54 14.63
CA GLN A 205 -0.49 3.53 13.57
C GLN A 205 -0.55 2.09 14.11
N TYR A 206 0.14 1.81 15.22
CA TYR A 206 0.00 0.50 15.87
C TYR A 206 -1.35 0.33 16.54
N MET A 207 -1.95 1.40 17.09
CA MET A 207 -3.32 1.34 17.59
C MET A 207 -4.33 0.98 16.49
N GLN A 208 -4.13 1.40 15.24
CA GLN A 208 -4.98 0.99 14.11
C GLN A 208 -4.83 -0.50 13.76
N ILE A 209 -3.62 -1.05 13.91
CA ILE A 209 -3.38 -2.48 13.79
C ILE A 209 -4.11 -3.22 14.91
N GLU A 210 -3.94 -2.78 16.16
CA GLU A 210 -4.56 -3.41 17.32
C GLU A 210 -6.08 -3.30 17.34
N SER A 211 -6.65 -2.23 16.77
CA SER A 211 -8.11 -2.06 16.64
C SER A 211 -8.75 -3.02 15.63
N GLY A 212 -7.94 -3.80 14.90
CA GLY A 212 -8.40 -4.82 13.96
C GLY A 212 -8.72 -4.30 12.56
N THR A 213 -8.17 -3.15 12.16
CA THR A 213 -8.28 -2.65 10.79
C THR A 213 -7.43 -3.53 9.87
N LYS A 214 -8.05 -4.60 9.35
CA LYS A 214 -7.34 -5.70 8.67
C LYS A 214 -6.56 -5.30 7.43
N ASP A 215 -6.97 -4.22 6.78
CA ASP A 215 -6.37 -3.71 5.55
C ASP A 215 -5.38 -2.56 5.83
N PHE A 216 -5.11 -2.26 7.11
CA PHE A 216 -4.16 -1.21 7.47
C PHE A 216 -2.75 -1.54 6.97
N GLY A 217 -2.12 -0.55 6.36
CA GLY A 217 -0.72 -0.55 5.95
C GLY A 217 -0.19 0.88 5.94
N SER A 218 1.03 1.07 6.41
CA SER A 218 1.74 2.35 6.32
C SER A 218 3.22 2.13 6.04
N GLY A 219 3.78 2.98 5.20
CA GLY A 219 5.21 3.11 4.95
C GLY A 219 5.78 4.41 5.50
N GLY A 220 7.11 4.48 5.55
CA GLY A 220 7.84 5.74 5.64
C GLY A 220 9.34 5.51 5.51
N THR A 221 10.06 6.57 5.18
CA THR A 221 11.51 6.54 4.97
C THR A 221 12.21 7.63 5.77
N MET A 222 13.23 7.25 6.53
CA MET A 222 13.91 8.13 7.47
C MET A 222 15.44 8.05 7.32
N PRO A 223 16.14 9.20 7.36
CA PRO A 223 17.59 9.24 7.45
C PRO A 223 18.05 8.83 8.85
N LEU A 224 19.25 8.28 8.94
CA LEU A 224 19.93 8.00 10.20
C LEU A 224 21.20 8.84 10.28
N TYR A 225 21.30 9.72 11.26
CA TYR A 225 22.45 10.62 11.43
C TYR A 225 23.43 10.11 12.50
N ASP A 226 24.73 10.24 12.24
CA ASP A 226 25.81 10.07 13.24
C ASP A 226 26.49 11.42 13.61
N GLY A 227 26.03 12.53 13.03
CA GLY A 227 26.56 13.88 13.18
C GLY A 227 25.75 14.91 12.38
N VAL A 228 26.35 16.07 12.08
CA VAL A 228 25.71 17.19 11.38
C VAL A 228 26.13 17.18 9.90
N MET A 229 25.24 16.71 9.01
CA MET A 229 25.02 17.13 7.60
C MET A 229 24.61 15.95 6.71
N GLU A 230 25.38 14.86 6.68
CA GLU A 230 25.11 13.71 5.81
C GLU A 230 24.52 12.54 6.61
N PRO A 231 23.42 11.89 6.16
CA PRO A 231 22.93 10.68 6.80
C PRO A 231 23.98 9.56 6.74
N ALA A 232 24.26 8.88 7.85
CA ALA A 232 25.15 7.72 7.91
C ALA A 232 24.47 6.40 7.50
N GLY A 233 23.14 6.40 7.39
CA GLY A 233 22.34 5.29 6.93
C GLY A 233 20.89 5.71 6.70
N TYR A 234 20.06 4.76 6.32
CA TYR A 234 18.63 4.99 6.13
C TYR A 234 17.84 3.81 6.66
N TYR A 235 16.62 4.07 7.13
CA TYR A 235 15.64 3.00 7.31
C TYR A 235 14.31 3.37 6.68
N MET A 236 13.69 2.36 6.08
CA MET A 236 12.28 2.35 5.75
C MET A 236 11.56 1.53 6.80
N TYR A 237 10.36 1.94 7.18
CA TYR A 237 9.47 1.12 7.99
C TYR A 237 8.20 0.81 7.20
N PHE A 238 7.66 -0.38 7.44
CA PHE A 238 6.39 -0.85 6.93
C PHE A 238 5.62 -1.44 8.10
N ARG A 239 4.50 -0.83 8.44
CA ARG A 239 3.63 -1.23 9.55
C ARG A 239 2.36 -1.79 8.97
N MET A 240 2.00 -3.01 9.33
CA MET A 240 0.89 -3.69 8.67
C MET A 240 0.17 -4.63 9.62
N HIS A 241 -1.15 -4.76 9.45
CA HIS A 241 -1.92 -5.74 10.18
C HIS A 241 -1.55 -7.17 9.72
N PRO A 242 -1.40 -8.18 10.63
CA PRO A 242 -1.00 -9.56 10.26
C PRO A 242 -1.89 -10.25 9.20
N ALA A 243 -3.14 -9.80 9.06
CA ALA A 243 -4.09 -10.33 8.09
C ALA A 243 -4.04 -9.64 6.71
N ASN A 244 -3.28 -8.56 6.54
CA ASN A 244 -3.24 -7.80 5.29
C ASN A 244 -2.36 -8.52 4.25
N GLN A 245 -2.94 -9.30 3.36
CA GLN A 245 -2.24 -10.06 2.31
C GLN A 245 -2.28 -9.34 0.94
N ASP A 246 -2.15 -8.01 0.93
CA ASP A 246 -2.26 -7.21 -0.29
C ASP A 246 -1.01 -7.25 -1.18
N ALA A 247 -1.09 -7.95 -2.31
CA ALA A 247 -0.04 -7.98 -3.32
C ALA A 247 0.25 -6.62 -3.98
N THR A 248 -0.68 -5.66 -3.89
CA THR A 248 -0.45 -4.30 -4.40
C THR A 248 0.52 -3.50 -3.53
N SER A 249 0.90 -4.03 -2.36
CA SER A 249 1.95 -3.46 -1.48
C SER A 249 3.34 -3.36 -2.13
N ILE A 250 3.54 -3.93 -3.33
CA ILE A 250 4.69 -3.64 -4.18
C ILE A 250 4.83 -2.13 -4.45
N LEU A 251 3.70 -1.43 -4.61
CA LEU A 251 3.67 0.02 -4.74
C LEU A 251 4.22 0.70 -3.49
N MET A 252 3.82 0.25 -2.30
CA MET A 252 4.29 0.84 -1.05
C MET A 252 5.81 0.70 -0.92
N GLY A 253 6.37 -0.50 -1.19
CA GLY A 253 7.81 -0.70 -1.17
C GLY A 253 8.56 0.20 -2.16
N ALA A 254 8.03 0.36 -3.38
CA ALA A 254 8.63 1.22 -4.40
C ALA A 254 8.48 2.71 -4.08
N HIS A 255 7.33 3.12 -3.56
CA HIS A 255 7.02 4.50 -3.14
C HIS A 255 8.00 4.97 -2.06
N GLU A 256 8.16 4.19 -0.99
CA GLU A 256 9.11 4.53 0.08
C GLU A 256 10.55 4.59 -0.41
N THR A 257 10.91 3.68 -1.33
CA THR A 257 12.24 3.75 -1.97
C THR A 257 12.39 5.01 -2.83
N GLY A 258 11.31 5.59 -3.35
CA GLY A 258 11.31 6.90 -4.00
C GLY A 258 11.72 8.04 -3.05
N HIS A 259 11.26 8.04 -1.80
CA HIS A 259 11.78 8.98 -0.80
C HIS A 259 13.25 8.73 -0.47
N LEU A 260 13.67 7.46 -0.42
CA LEU A 260 15.09 7.12 -0.22
C LEU A 260 15.97 7.68 -1.36
N LEU A 261 15.48 7.68 -2.60
CA LEU A 261 16.18 8.30 -3.73
C LEU A 261 16.37 9.79 -3.54
N HIS A 262 15.38 10.52 -3.02
CA HIS A 262 15.55 11.94 -2.69
C HIS A 262 16.71 12.15 -1.73
N TRP A 263 16.75 11.37 -0.64
CA TRP A 263 17.85 11.41 0.33
C TRP A 263 19.21 11.03 -0.27
N GLN A 264 19.26 10.09 -1.22
CA GLN A 264 20.52 9.75 -1.90
C GLN A 264 21.01 10.86 -2.83
N MET A 265 20.09 11.58 -3.46
CA MET A 265 20.42 12.68 -4.37
C MET A 265 20.79 13.95 -3.61
N ASN A 266 20.18 14.18 -2.44
CA ASN A 266 20.27 15.44 -1.74
C ASN A 266 20.13 15.27 -0.22
N SER A 267 21.18 15.59 0.53
CA SER A 267 21.19 15.54 1.99
C SER A 267 20.45 16.70 2.67
N ASP A 268 20.13 17.79 1.94
CA ASP A 268 19.28 18.88 2.41
C ASP A 268 17.77 18.59 2.22
N PHE A 269 17.40 17.48 1.58
CA PHE A 269 16.02 16.98 1.58
C PHE A 269 15.53 16.80 3.04
N PRO A 270 14.22 16.92 3.35
CA PRO A 270 13.13 17.33 2.47
C PRO A 270 13.02 18.84 2.29
N GLN A 271 13.84 19.65 2.98
CA GLN A 271 13.60 21.08 3.11
C GLN A 271 13.76 21.88 1.82
N THR A 272 14.37 21.27 0.82
CA THR A 272 14.69 21.89 -0.47
C THR A 272 13.63 21.69 -1.54
N GLN A 273 12.55 20.93 -1.28
CA GLN A 273 11.55 20.59 -2.29
C GLN A 273 10.14 21.04 -1.88
N PRO A 274 9.28 21.42 -2.86
CA PRO A 274 7.87 21.67 -2.57
C PRO A 274 7.12 20.36 -2.30
N ALA A 275 6.05 20.41 -1.50
CA ALA A 275 5.34 19.22 -1.03
C ALA A 275 4.87 18.30 -2.17
N TRP A 276 4.27 18.85 -3.24
CA TRP A 276 3.83 18.06 -4.40
C TRP A 276 4.96 17.29 -5.10
N TRP A 277 6.21 17.78 -5.02
CA TRP A 277 7.34 17.09 -5.63
C TRP A 277 7.71 15.85 -4.83
N ILE A 278 7.72 15.96 -3.50
CA ILE A 278 8.14 14.90 -2.58
C ILE A 278 7.26 13.66 -2.74
N GLU A 279 5.97 13.80 -2.49
CA GLU A 279 5.04 12.67 -2.61
C GLU A 279 4.79 12.31 -4.08
N GLY A 280 4.80 13.31 -4.96
CA GLY A 280 4.56 13.11 -6.38
C GLY A 280 5.64 12.27 -7.07
N GLN A 281 6.91 12.54 -6.79
CA GLN A 281 8.01 11.78 -7.38
C GLN A 281 8.06 10.36 -6.82
N ALA A 282 7.88 10.21 -5.50
CA ALA A 282 7.77 8.89 -4.87
C ALA A 282 6.61 8.07 -5.46
N GLN A 283 5.44 8.69 -5.62
CA GLN A 283 4.27 8.04 -6.20
C GLN A 283 4.43 7.68 -7.69
N MET A 284 5.01 8.57 -8.49
CA MET A 284 5.28 8.34 -9.92
C MET A 284 6.23 7.15 -10.13
N ILE A 285 7.33 7.12 -9.36
CA ILE A 285 8.29 6.00 -9.37
C ILE A 285 7.60 4.72 -8.90
N GLY A 286 6.87 4.82 -7.79
CA GLY A 286 6.11 3.72 -7.21
C GLY A 286 5.19 3.06 -8.23
N GLU A 287 4.34 3.84 -8.89
CA GLU A 287 3.38 3.34 -9.90
C GLU A 287 4.10 2.72 -11.10
N SER A 288 5.16 3.36 -11.57
CA SER A 288 5.93 2.89 -12.73
C SER A 288 6.64 1.55 -12.46
N VAL A 289 7.14 1.34 -11.23
CA VAL A 289 7.77 0.07 -10.81
C VAL A 289 6.72 -0.99 -10.49
N ALA A 290 5.68 -0.63 -9.72
CA ALA A 290 4.64 -1.55 -9.25
C ALA A 290 3.81 -2.15 -10.37
N ALA A 291 3.59 -1.38 -11.45
CA ALA A 291 2.82 -1.84 -12.59
C ALA A 291 3.41 -3.10 -13.23
N GLN A 292 4.74 -3.26 -13.19
CA GLN A 292 5.46 -4.36 -13.85
C GLN A 292 5.02 -4.59 -15.30
N ALA A 293 4.61 -3.52 -15.97
CA ALA A 293 4.11 -3.53 -17.32
C ALA A 293 5.28 -3.79 -18.29
N GLY A 294 5.09 -4.70 -19.24
CA GLY A 294 5.99 -4.91 -20.37
C GLY A 294 5.70 -3.94 -21.52
N THR A 295 4.48 -3.40 -21.58
CA THR A 295 4.04 -2.44 -22.60
C THR A 295 3.37 -1.22 -21.98
N PHE A 296 3.34 -0.11 -22.71
CA PHE A 296 2.64 1.09 -22.23
C PHE A 296 1.13 0.86 -22.06
N ALA A 297 0.51 0.01 -22.89
CA ALA A 297 -0.91 -0.32 -22.75
C ALA A 297 -1.21 -1.05 -21.42
N GLU A 298 -0.32 -1.93 -20.96
CA GLU A 298 -0.44 -2.58 -19.65
C GLU A 298 -0.27 -1.56 -18.52
N PHE A 299 0.63 -0.57 -18.66
CA PHE A 299 0.78 0.52 -17.70
C PHE A 299 -0.47 1.41 -17.66
N GLU A 300 -1.03 1.76 -18.82
CA GLU A 300 -2.28 2.51 -18.94
C GLU A 300 -3.43 1.78 -18.21
N ASN A 301 -3.53 0.46 -18.39
CA ASN A 301 -4.52 -0.38 -17.70
C ASN A 301 -4.27 -0.45 -16.20
N PHE A 302 -2.99 -0.54 -15.76
CA PHE A 302 -2.64 -0.48 -14.35
C PHE A 302 -3.15 0.82 -13.73
N LEU A 303 -2.88 1.99 -14.33
CA LEU A 303 -3.36 3.27 -13.83
C LEU A 303 -4.89 3.35 -13.77
N LYS A 304 -5.59 2.84 -14.79
CA LYS A 304 -7.06 2.75 -14.81
C LYS A 304 -7.61 1.84 -13.71
N SER A 305 -6.85 0.87 -13.23
CA SER A 305 -7.27 -0.01 -12.13
C SER A 305 -7.18 0.65 -10.75
N GLN A 306 -6.40 1.74 -10.60
CA GLN A 306 -6.14 2.42 -9.33
C GLN A 306 -7.29 3.37 -8.93
N THR A 307 -8.50 2.85 -8.87
CA THR A 307 -9.74 3.61 -8.63
C THR A 307 -10.27 3.45 -7.20
N ARG A 308 -9.61 2.63 -6.38
CA ARG A 308 -10.12 2.35 -5.04
C ARG A 308 -10.09 3.60 -4.16
N PRO A 309 -11.12 3.83 -3.34
CA PRO A 309 -11.16 4.96 -2.42
C PRO A 309 -10.03 5.03 -1.42
N ASP A 310 -9.34 3.93 -1.12
CA ASP A 310 -8.21 3.87 -0.19
C ASP A 310 -6.85 4.11 -0.88
N TYR A 311 -6.84 4.22 -2.21
CA TYR A 311 -5.63 4.46 -2.98
C TYR A 311 -5.13 5.90 -2.86
N GLY A 312 -4.00 6.12 -2.18
CA GLY A 312 -3.45 7.45 -1.91
C GLY A 312 -3.18 8.29 -3.17
N GLY A 313 -2.74 7.66 -4.27
CA GLY A 313 -2.48 8.32 -5.55
C GLY A 313 -3.71 8.47 -6.47
N GLY A 314 -4.90 8.13 -5.97
CA GLY A 314 -6.15 8.17 -6.72
C GLY A 314 -6.63 9.60 -6.99
N PHE A 315 -7.39 9.79 -8.07
CA PHE A 315 -7.99 11.09 -8.38
C PHE A 315 -9.35 11.23 -7.70
N PHE A 316 -9.41 12.15 -6.72
CA PHE A 316 -10.62 12.51 -5.96
C PHE A 316 -10.96 13.99 -6.14
N SER A 317 -12.19 14.38 -5.76
CA SER A 317 -12.63 15.78 -5.83
C SER A 317 -11.74 16.68 -4.96
N GLY A 318 -11.62 17.94 -5.38
CA GLY A 318 -10.67 18.88 -4.79
C GLY A 318 -9.98 19.70 -5.87
N THR A 319 -8.95 20.43 -5.47
CA THR A 319 -8.22 21.30 -6.40
C THR A 319 -7.47 20.50 -7.46
N THR A 320 -7.38 21.07 -8.66
CA THR A 320 -6.40 20.65 -9.68
C THR A 320 -5.14 21.50 -9.63
N LYS A 321 -5.17 22.63 -8.91
CA LYS A 321 -4.11 23.62 -8.94
C LYS A 321 -2.89 23.15 -8.17
N LEU A 322 -1.81 22.85 -8.89
CA LEU A 322 -0.58 22.36 -8.26
C LEU A 322 0.04 23.38 -7.30
N ALA A 323 -0.12 24.67 -7.57
CA ALA A 323 0.38 25.77 -6.72
C ALA A 323 -0.19 25.73 -5.28
N GLU A 324 -1.42 25.24 -5.11
CA GLU A 324 -2.04 25.11 -3.78
C GLU A 324 -1.42 23.97 -2.96
N LEU A 325 -0.64 23.10 -3.61
CA LEU A 325 0.01 21.92 -3.03
C LEU A 325 1.52 22.11 -2.85
N GLU A 326 2.00 23.35 -2.97
CA GLU A 326 3.43 23.70 -2.85
C GLU A 326 3.91 23.66 -1.39
N GLY A 327 3.03 24.02 -0.45
CA GLY A 327 3.37 24.25 0.96
C GLY A 327 3.44 25.74 1.29
N ASP A 328 4.61 26.36 1.11
CA ASP A 328 4.82 27.81 1.24
C ASP A 328 4.84 28.49 -0.14
N SER A 329 3.65 28.69 -0.71
CA SER A 329 3.49 29.31 -2.04
C SER A 329 3.72 30.83 -2.03
N VAL A 330 3.88 31.46 -0.86
CA VAL A 330 4.00 32.91 -0.73
C VAL A 330 5.46 33.33 -0.80
N THR A 331 6.32 32.74 0.03
CA THR A 331 7.73 33.15 0.09
C THR A 331 8.67 32.14 -0.54
N ARG A 332 8.20 30.90 -0.73
CA ARG A 332 8.97 29.74 -1.21
C ARG A 332 10.32 29.63 -0.50
N SER A 333 10.33 29.94 0.78
CA SER A 333 11.55 30.09 1.58
C SER A 333 11.60 29.14 2.77
N GLN A 334 10.45 28.57 3.14
CA GLN A 334 10.36 27.57 4.20
C GLN A 334 9.73 26.29 3.66
N PHE A 335 10.29 25.17 4.08
CA PHE A 335 9.66 23.89 3.87
C PHE A 335 8.35 23.80 4.65
N ASN A 336 7.26 23.50 3.96
CA ASN A 336 5.96 23.25 4.58
C ASN A 336 5.32 22.00 3.97
N CYS A 337 5.29 20.92 4.74
CA CYS A 337 4.69 19.64 4.36
C CYS A 337 3.31 19.41 4.98
N ALA A 338 2.59 20.46 5.41
CA ALA A 338 1.27 20.30 6.03
C ALA A 338 0.29 19.50 5.15
N LEU A 339 0.49 19.52 3.83
CA LEU A 339 -0.33 18.80 2.86
C LEU A 339 0.24 17.44 2.44
N CYS A 340 1.43 17.04 2.88
CA CYS A 340 2.08 15.80 2.42
C CYS A 340 1.33 14.52 2.84
N GLY A 341 0.45 14.60 3.85
CA GLY A 341 -0.48 13.52 4.18
C GLY A 341 -1.77 13.52 3.35
N THR A 342 -1.97 14.48 2.44
CA THR A 342 -3.20 14.62 1.65
C THR A 342 -3.06 13.91 0.32
N ARG A 343 -4.12 13.21 -0.08
CA ARG A 343 -4.22 12.49 -1.38
C ARG A 343 -4.02 13.41 -2.59
N LEU A 344 -4.30 14.69 -2.44
CA LEU A 344 -4.13 15.69 -3.50
C LEU A 344 -2.65 15.84 -3.88
N VAL A 345 -1.73 15.82 -2.91
CA VAL A 345 -0.29 15.94 -3.15
C VAL A 345 0.23 14.74 -3.94
N TYR A 346 -0.14 13.51 -3.56
CA TYR A 346 0.22 12.30 -4.31
C TYR A 346 -0.32 12.33 -5.75
N SER A 347 -1.63 12.61 -5.90
CA SER A 347 -2.32 12.50 -7.19
C SER A 347 -1.95 13.61 -8.18
N ARG A 348 -1.83 14.86 -7.74
CA ARG A 348 -1.42 15.97 -8.62
C ARG A 348 0.09 16.01 -8.80
N GLY A 349 0.83 15.73 -7.73
CA GLY A 349 2.29 15.66 -7.75
C GLY A 349 2.82 14.63 -8.74
N LYS A 350 2.28 13.40 -8.74
CA LYS A 350 2.74 12.36 -9.68
C LYS A 350 2.54 12.76 -11.14
N VAL A 351 1.45 13.47 -11.44
CA VAL A 351 1.15 13.95 -12.78
C VAL A 351 2.10 15.08 -13.19
N ALA A 352 2.41 16.00 -12.27
CA ALA A 352 3.41 17.03 -12.48
C ALA A 352 4.79 16.43 -12.80
N ILE A 353 5.19 15.39 -12.05
CA ILE A 353 6.45 14.70 -12.28
C ILE A 353 6.44 13.92 -13.60
N HIS A 354 5.34 13.23 -13.95
CA HIS A 354 5.20 12.60 -15.26
C HIS A 354 5.32 13.61 -16.40
N LEU A 355 4.71 14.79 -16.27
CA LEU A 355 4.82 15.87 -17.26
C LEU A 355 6.28 16.34 -17.41
N LEU A 356 6.98 16.56 -16.30
CA LEU A 356 8.39 16.96 -16.32
C LEU A 356 9.27 15.90 -16.97
N VAL A 357 9.16 14.64 -16.56
CA VAL A 357 9.96 13.54 -17.12
C VAL A 357 9.63 13.32 -18.59
N GLY A 358 8.35 13.35 -18.98
CA GLY A 358 7.93 13.20 -20.36
C GLY A 358 8.48 14.31 -21.26
N LYS A 359 8.53 15.56 -20.78
CA LYS A 359 9.09 16.68 -21.54
C LYS A 359 10.62 16.67 -21.56
N TYR A 360 11.25 16.50 -20.40
CA TYR A 360 12.66 16.82 -20.19
C TYR A 360 13.57 15.61 -19.95
N GLY A 361 13.02 14.42 -19.74
CA GLY A 361 13.77 13.20 -19.42
C GLY A 361 14.06 13.04 -17.92
N ILE A 362 14.21 11.79 -17.48
CA ILE A 362 14.35 11.50 -16.03
C ILE A 362 15.68 11.99 -15.47
N ASP A 363 16.77 11.88 -16.24
CA ASP A 363 18.10 12.31 -15.82
C ASP A 363 18.14 13.79 -15.45
N LYS A 364 17.44 14.63 -16.23
CA LYS A 364 17.36 16.07 -15.96
C LYS A 364 16.53 16.38 -14.72
N VAL A 365 15.45 15.62 -14.49
CA VAL A 365 14.62 15.73 -13.28
C VAL A 365 15.37 15.29 -12.03
N MET A 366 16.17 14.21 -12.10
CA MET A 366 17.00 13.75 -10.98
C MET A 366 18.18 14.69 -10.73
N ALA A 367 18.82 15.19 -11.78
CA ALA A 367 19.88 16.19 -11.66
C ALA A 367 19.37 17.49 -11.00
N PHE A 368 18.16 17.93 -11.34
CA PHE A 368 17.52 19.06 -10.64
C PHE A 368 17.48 18.82 -9.14
N THR A 369 16.92 17.69 -8.68
CA THR A 369 16.85 17.33 -7.25
C THR A 369 18.22 17.37 -6.58
N ALA A 370 19.25 16.81 -7.23
CA ALA A 370 20.60 16.75 -6.69
C ALA A 370 21.30 18.12 -6.55
N THR A 371 20.82 19.16 -7.26
CA THR A 371 21.41 20.50 -7.23
C THR A 371 20.77 21.46 -6.21
N LEU A 372 19.67 21.05 -5.58
CA LEU A 372 18.99 21.90 -4.61
C LEU A 372 19.78 21.98 -3.30
N SER A 373 19.71 23.12 -2.62
CA SER A 373 20.29 23.32 -1.29
C SER A 373 19.50 24.37 -0.53
N ARG A 374 19.71 24.50 0.78
CA ARG A 374 19.01 25.52 1.59
C ARG A 374 19.22 26.96 1.10
N THR A 375 20.33 27.23 0.41
CA THR A 375 20.63 28.56 -0.16
C THR A 375 20.17 28.71 -1.60
N ASN A 376 19.97 27.61 -2.32
CA ASN A 376 19.55 27.60 -3.71
C ASN A 376 18.06 27.23 -3.79
N ARG A 377 17.19 28.25 -3.78
CA ARG A 377 15.74 28.06 -3.69
C ARG A 377 15.23 27.22 -4.87
N TRP A 378 14.31 26.31 -4.56
CA TRP A 378 13.83 25.29 -5.51
C TRP A 378 13.26 25.89 -6.79
N TRP A 379 12.47 26.97 -6.68
CA TRP A 379 11.80 27.60 -7.81
C TRP A 379 12.79 28.30 -8.74
N GLN A 380 13.79 29.01 -8.21
CA GLN A 380 14.83 29.65 -9.02
C GLN A 380 15.64 28.61 -9.81
N SER A 381 15.98 27.51 -9.12
CA SER A 381 16.63 26.37 -9.77
C SER A 381 15.75 25.72 -10.82
N PHE A 382 14.44 25.66 -10.58
CA PHE A 382 13.49 25.06 -11.49
C PHE A 382 13.46 25.83 -12.80
N GLU A 383 13.29 27.15 -12.74
CA GLU A 383 13.24 28.01 -13.92
C GLU A 383 14.53 27.96 -14.72
N LYS A 384 15.67 28.02 -14.03
CA LYS A 384 16.99 27.88 -14.65
C LYS A 384 17.17 26.51 -15.32
N THR A 385 16.69 25.44 -14.69
CA THR A 385 16.89 24.08 -15.19
C THR A 385 15.98 23.77 -16.36
N PHE A 386 14.69 24.10 -16.26
CA PHE A 386 13.68 23.70 -17.23
C PHE A 386 13.38 24.77 -18.28
N GLY A 387 13.85 26.01 -18.09
CA GLY A 387 13.67 27.11 -19.03
C GLY A 387 12.23 27.59 -19.14
N VAL A 388 11.44 27.41 -18.07
CA VAL A 388 10.02 27.75 -17.97
C VAL A 388 9.77 28.31 -16.57
N SER A 389 8.94 29.36 -16.46
CA SER A 389 8.56 29.89 -15.14
C SER A 389 7.80 28.83 -14.34
N VAL A 390 7.85 28.91 -13.01
CA VAL A 390 7.05 28.01 -12.17
C VAL A 390 5.55 28.19 -12.43
N GLU A 391 5.12 29.43 -12.66
CA GLU A 391 3.73 29.78 -12.90
C GLU A 391 3.22 29.25 -14.24
N ASP A 392 4.02 29.35 -15.32
CA ASP A 392 3.68 28.77 -16.62
C ASP A 392 3.63 27.24 -16.54
N PHE A 393 4.55 26.63 -15.80
CA PHE A 393 4.53 25.19 -15.55
C PHE A 393 3.27 24.77 -14.79
N TYR A 394 2.84 25.53 -13.78
CA TYR A 394 1.60 25.24 -13.04
C TYR A 394 0.37 25.33 -13.95
N ALA A 395 0.26 26.35 -14.79
CA ALA A 395 -0.86 26.47 -15.72
C ALA A 395 -0.93 25.28 -16.71
N GLU A 396 0.23 24.84 -17.23
CA GLU A 396 0.31 23.68 -18.10
C GLU A 396 -0.04 22.38 -17.34
N CYS A 397 0.53 22.20 -16.14
CA CYS A 397 0.29 21.03 -15.32
C CYS A 397 -1.17 20.90 -14.90
N ASP A 398 -1.85 22.00 -14.59
CA ASP A 398 -3.27 21.99 -14.22
C ASP A 398 -4.14 21.48 -15.38
N SER A 399 -3.83 21.91 -16.60
CA SER A 399 -4.49 21.44 -17.83
C SER A 399 -4.23 19.96 -18.06
N TYR A 400 -2.97 19.52 -17.93
CA TYR A 400 -2.58 18.12 -18.09
C TYR A 400 -3.18 17.22 -17.00
N ALA A 401 -3.23 17.68 -15.74
CA ALA A 401 -3.86 16.98 -14.62
C ALA A 401 -5.36 16.86 -14.80
N GLN A 402 -6.01 17.88 -15.37
CA GLN A 402 -7.42 17.81 -15.70
C GLN A 402 -7.70 16.72 -16.74
N TRP A 403 -6.92 16.69 -17.82
CA TRP A 403 -7.01 15.62 -18.82
C TRP A 403 -6.72 14.25 -18.20
N PHE A 404 -5.65 14.11 -17.43
CA PHE A 404 -5.24 12.85 -16.82
C PHE A 404 -6.36 12.29 -15.93
N ALA A 405 -6.95 13.14 -15.10
CA ALA A 405 -8.05 12.77 -14.24
C ALA A 405 -9.29 12.31 -15.03
N ASP A 406 -9.64 13.02 -16.10
CA ASP A 406 -10.80 12.67 -16.93
C ASP A 406 -10.58 11.37 -17.71
N TYR A 407 -9.34 11.08 -18.10
CA TYR A 407 -8.95 9.87 -18.83
C TYR A 407 -8.87 8.62 -17.93
N PHE A 408 -8.19 8.73 -16.78
CA PHE A 408 -7.89 7.60 -15.89
C PHE A 408 -8.89 7.42 -14.75
N SER A 409 -9.67 8.46 -14.42
CA SER A 409 -10.64 8.43 -13.33
C SER A 409 -11.93 9.19 -13.70
N PRO A 410 -12.69 8.72 -14.70
CA PRO A 410 -13.93 9.38 -15.11
C PRO A 410 -14.88 9.58 -13.92
N GLY A 411 -15.34 10.81 -13.73
CA GLY A 411 -16.24 11.16 -12.62
C GLY A 411 -15.56 11.56 -11.31
N TRP A 412 -14.23 11.64 -11.26
CA TRP A 412 -13.45 12.03 -10.08
C TRP A 412 -13.95 13.30 -9.36
N ARG A 413 -14.51 14.27 -10.11
CA ARG A 413 -15.08 15.52 -9.55
C ARG A 413 -16.24 15.29 -8.58
N LYS A 414 -16.91 14.15 -8.64
CA LYS A 414 -18.02 13.76 -7.74
C LYS A 414 -17.55 12.86 -6.59
N SER A 415 -16.27 12.48 -6.59
CA SER A 415 -15.69 11.55 -5.64
C SER A 415 -15.34 12.26 -4.34
N GLN A 416 -16.12 12.05 -3.28
CA GLN A 416 -15.99 12.77 -1.99
C GLN A 416 -15.08 12.06 -0.96
N PHE A 417 -14.24 11.12 -1.40
CA PHE A 417 -13.40 10.32 -0.49
C PHE A 417 -12.23 11.09 0.10
#